data_AF-A0A645FBP9-F1
#
_entry.id   AF-A0A645FBP9-F1
#
_cell.length_a   1.000
_cell.length_b   1.000
_cell.length_c   1.000
_cell.angle_alpha   90.00
_cell.angle_beta   90.00
_cell.angle_gamma   90.00
#
_symmetry.space_group_name_H-M   'P 1'
#
loop_
_entity.id
_entity.type
_entity.pdbx_description
1 polymer ?
#
loop_
_entity_poly.entity_id
_entity_poly.type
_entity_poly.pdbx_seq_one_letter_code
_entity_poly.pdbx_strand_id
1 'polypeptide(L)'
;MAEIIETADEGIILNEFLSVRLRIGLSDIIMDDDPDRYETASVILFGIGFATLLLHNNLIKKIIGLNIMDTSIFLFFIAKGYIEGKEAPILVNGFKGVDGYVNPIPTSLMLTGIVVAVSTTAFALALTIKMYEKYGTIELNEILDKGAE
;
A
#
# COMPACT_ATOMS: atom_id res chain seq x y z
N MET A 1 -17.27 -10.59 15.59
CA MET A 1 -16.08 -10.40 14.72
C MET A 1 -16.46 -9.73 13.40
N ALA A 2 -17.53 -10.18 12.71
CA ALA A 2 -18.07 -9.51 11.51
C ALA A 2 -18.58 -8.08 11.77
N GLU A 3 -19.16 -7.82 12.94
CA GLU A 3 -19.72 -6.51 13.31
C GLU A 3 -18.66 -5.40 13.53
N ILE A 4 -17.39 -5.76 13.75
CA ILE A 4 -16.26 -4.81 13.90
C ILE A 4 -15.76 -4.33 12.52
N ILE A 5 -16.08 -5.06 11.45
CA ILE A 5 -15.70 -4.74 10.07
C ILE A 5 -16.79 -3.87 9.39
N GLU A 6 -18.04 -3.97 9.87
CA GLU A 6 -19.22 -3.35 9.24
C GLU A 6 -19.38 -1.84 9.55
N THR A 7 -18.52 -1.28 10.41
CA THR A 7 -18.34 0.18 10.55
C THR A 7 -17.22 0.72 9.66
N ALA A 8 -16.83 -0.02 8.62
CA ALA A 8 -16.20 0.55 7.45
C ALA A 8 -17.27 1.31 6.67
N ASP A 9 -17.41 2.60 6.96
CA ASP A 9 -18.14 3.53 6.10
C ASP A 9 -17.54 3.48 4.68
N GLU A 10 -18.08 2.57 3.86
CA GLU A 10 -17.74 2.41 2.44
C GLU A 10 -17.85 3.76 1.73
N GLY A 11 -18.75 4.64 2.21
CA GLY A 11 -18.93 5.99 1.70
C GLY A 11 -17.69 6.87 1.79
N ILE A 12 -16.92 6.82 2.88
CA ILE A 12 -15.74 7.71 3.04
C ILE A 12 -14.59 7.27 2.14
N ILE A 13 -14.28 5.96 2.09
CA ILE A 13 -13.21 5.44 1.23
C ILE A 13 -13.58 5.67 -0.23
N LEU A 14 -14.85 5.44 -0.61
CA LEU A 14 -15.32 5.68 -1.97
C LEU A 14 -15.31 7.18 -2.32
N ASN A 15 -15.63 8.07 -1.38
CA ASN A 15 -15.66 9.52 -1.60
C ASN A 15 -14.26 10.12 -1.65
N GLU A 16 -13.29 9.59 -0.89
CA GLU A 16 -11.87 9.94 -1.04
C GLU A 16 -11.32 9.40 -2.39
N PHE A 17 -11.68 8.18 -2.78
CA PHE A 17 -11.38 7.62 -4.11
C PHE A 17 -11.99 8.43 -5.25
N LEU A 18 -13.25 8.88 -5.11
CA LEU A 18 -13.98 9.70 -6.09
C LEU A 18 -13.45 11.13 -6.15
N SER A 19 -13.10 11.74 -5.02
CA SER A 19 -12.54 13.09 -4.92
C SER A 19 -11.13 13.15 -5.52
N VAL A 20 -10.34 12.10 -5.32
CA VAL A 20 -9.06 11.91 -6.02
C VAL A 20 -9.35 11.69 -7.53
N ARG A 21 -10.22 10.76 -7.91
CA ARG A 21 -10.57 10.49 -9.32
C ARG A 21 -11.08 11.71 -10.10
N LEU A 22 -11.79 12.64 -9.45
CA LEU A 22 -12.25 13.92 -10.02
C LEU A 22 -11.17 15.00 -10.11
N ARG A 23 -10.08 14.91 -9.33
CA ARG A 23 -9.05 15.95 -9.23
C ARG A 23 -7.72 15.61 -9.92
N ILE A 24 -7.38 14.32 -10.04
CA ILE A 24 -6.15 13.87 -10.73
C ILE A 24 -6.34 13.48 -12.19
N GLY A 25 -7.52 13.63 -12.79
CA GLY A 25 -7.72 13.36 -14.21
C GLY A 25 -7.17 11.98 -14.60
N LEU A 26 -7.71 10.91 -14.00
CA LEU A 26 -7.23 9.54 -14.24
C LEU A 26 -7.27 9.16 -15.74
N SER A 27 -8.04 9.89 -16.56
CA SER A 27 -8.02 9.82 -18.02
C SER A 27 -6.68 10.26 -18.60
N ASP A 28 -6.05 11.33 -18.11
CA ASP A 28 -4.86 11.94 -18.74
C ASP A 28 -3.60 11.09 -18.47
N ILE A 29 -3.50 10.43 -17.31
CA ILE A 29 -2.40 9.49 -16.98
C ILE A 29 -2.55 8.15 -17.70
N ILE A 30 -3.78 7.76 -18.06
CA ILE A 30 -4.05 6.59 -18.91
C ILE A 30 -3.91 6.94 -20.41
N MET A 31 -3.93 8.23 -20.78
CA MET A 31 -3.86 8.68 -22.18
C MET A 31 -2.46 9.10 -22.62
N ASP A 32 -1.53 9.34 -21.69
CA ASP A 32 -0.14 9.69 -22.01
C ASP A 32 0.64 8.42 -22.40
N ASP A 33 1.18 8.38 -23.61
CA ASP A 33 1.88 7.23 -24.20
C ASP A 33 3.35 7.15 -23.74
N ASP A 34 3.64 7.63 -22.52
CA ASP A 34 5.00 7.71 -21.97
C ASP A 34 5.45 6.36 -21.36
N PRO A 35 6.74 5.99 -21.49
CA PRO A 35 7.27 4.73 -20.96
C PRO A 35 7.28 4.64 -19.42
N ASP A 36 7.12 5.77 -18.71
CA ASP A 36 7.30 5.87 -17.25
C ASP A 36 5.98 5.85 -16.44
N ARG A 37 4.87 5.46 -17.07
CA ARG A 37 3.51 5.50 -16.47
C ARG A 37 3.38 4.74 -15.15
N TYR A 38 4.14 3.66 -14.99
CA TYR A 38 4.15 2.86 -13.77
C TYR A 38 4.72 3.63 -12.57
N GLU A 39 5.68 4.52 -12.80
CA GLU A 39 6.33 5.33 -11.76
C GLU A 39 5.35 6.38 -11.23
N THR A 40 4.71 7.12 -12.14
CA THR A 40 3.71 8.13 -11.81
C THR A 40 2.52 7.54 -11.05
N ALA A 41 2.02 6.38 -11.49
CA ALA A 41 0.95 5.66 -10.79
C ALA A 41 1.35 5.29 -9.34
N SER A 42 2.58 4.84 -9.15
CA SER A 42 3.09 4.44 -7.82
C SER A 42 3.19 5.63 -6.87
N VAL A 43 3.67 6.79 -7.35
CA VAL A 43 3.79 8.02 -6.53
C VAL A 43 2.41 8.55 -6.12
N ILE A 44 1.42 8.50 -7.01
CA ILE A 44 0.04 8.90 -6.69
C ILE A 44 -0.56 7.96 -5.65
N LEU A 45 -0.40 6.64 -5.83
CA LEU A 45 -0.93 5.65 -4.88
C LEU A 45 -0.28 5.82 -3.49
N PHE A 46 1.02 6.15 -3.46
CA PHE A 46 1.73 6.46 -2.22
C PHE A 46 1.14 7.70 -1.54
N GLY A 47 0.84 8.76 -2.31
CA GLY A 47 0.20 9.97 -1.82
C GLY A 47 -1.18 9.70 -1.21
N ILE A 48 -1.97 8.80 -1.82
CA ILE A 48 -3.29 8.40 -1.29
C ILE A 48 -3.13 7.65 0.03
N GLY A 49 -2.27 6.62 0.09
CA GLY A 49 -2.03 5.86 1.32
C GLY A 49 -1.54 6.75 2.46
N PHE A 50 -0.64 7.69 2.15
CA PHE A 50 -0.12 8.66 3.10
C PHE A 50 -1.20 9.64 3.61
N ALA A 51 -2.04 10.17 2.71
CA ALA A 51 -3.15 11.05 3.08
C ALA A 51 -4.14 10.33 4.01
N THR A 52 -4.56 9.11 3.66
CA THR A 52 -5.47 8.31 4.49
C THR A 52 -4.88 8.04 5.88
N LEU A 53 -3.57 7.77 5.98
CA LEU A 53 -2.88 7.52 7.24
C LEU A 53 -2.83 8.77 8.16
N LEU A 54 -2.62 9.95 7.60
CA LEU A 54 -2.55 11.21 8.36
C LEU A 54 -3.93 11.75 8.75
N LEU A 55 -4.91 11.69 7.85
CA LEU A 55 -6.20 12.35 8.01
C LEU A 55 -7.18 11.62 8.94
N HIS A 56 -7.06 10.30 9.06
CA HIS A 56 -8.01 9.50 9.83
C HIS A 56 -7.59 9.33 11.28
N ASN A 57 -8.54 9.43 12.22
CA ASN A 57 -8.32 9.18 13.65
C ASN A 57 -8.54 7.72 14.05
N ASN A 58 -9.27 6.96 13.23
CA ASN A 58 -9.53 5.55 13.48
C ASN A 58 -8.29 4.68 13.21
N LEU A 59 -7.90 3.86 14.18
CA LEU A 59 -6.72 2.99 14.08
C LEU A 59 -6.79 2.00 12.91
N ILE A 60 -7.98 1.45 12.61
CA ILE A 60 -8.15 0.50 11.49
C ILE A 60 -7.90 1.21 10.15
N LYS A 61 -8.43 2.42 9.99
CA LYS A 61 -8.24 3.22 8.76
C LYS A 61 -6.77 3.60 8.56
N LYS A 62 -6.04 3.88 9.64
CA LYS A 62 -4.59 4.09 9.58
C LYS A 62 -3.83 2.85 9.11
N ILE A 63 -4.21 1.66 9.56
CA ILE A 63 -3.60 0.38 9.11
C ILE A 63 -3.86 0.13 7.62
N ILE A 64 -5.07 0.44 7.13
CA ILE A 64 -5.41 0.35 5.70
C ILE A 64 -4.56 1.33 4.88
N GLY A 65 -4.44 2.59 5.33
CA GLY A 65 -3.58 3.59 4.69
C GLY A 65 -2.12 3.14 4.61
N LEU A 66 -1.61 2.52 5.67
CA LEU A 66 -0.25 1.95 5.71
C LEU A 66 -0.09 0.80 4.70
N ASN A 67 -1.07 -0.08 4.56
CA ASN A 67 -1.04 -1.18 3.57
C ASN A 67 -1.03 -0.69 2.11
N ILE A 68 -1.82 0.36 1.82
CA ILE A 68 -1.86 1.00 0.50
C ILE A 68 -0.50 1.65 0.20
N MET A 69 0.10 2.31 1.20
CA MET A 69 1.42 2.91 1.09
C MET A 69 2.50 1.84 0.79
N ASP A 70 2.51 0.72 1.52
CA ASP A 70 3.44 -0.40 1.29
C ASP A 70 3.30 -0.96 -0.14
N THR A 71 2.07 -1.16 -0.60
CA THR A 71 1.77 -1.63 -1.95
C THR A 71 2.32 -0.68 -3.02
N SER A 72 2.24 0.63 -2.78
CA SER A 72 2.76 1.66 -3.68
C SER A 72 4.28 1.63 -3.80
N ILE A 73 4.97 1.42 -2.67
CA ILE A 73 6.42 1.25 -2.64
C ILE A 73 6.81 -0.02 -3.42
N PHE A 74 6.10 -1.13 -3.22
CA PHE A 74 6.38 -2.36 -3.97
C PHE A 74 6.22 -2.16 -5.47
N LEU A 75 5.15 -1.49 -5.89
CA LEU A 75 4.91 -1.19 -7.30
C LEU A 75 6.03 -0.31 -7.89
N PHE A 76 6.49 0.71 -7.16
CA PHE A 76 7.58 1.59 -7.60
C PHE A 76 8.89 0.83 -7.83
N PHE A 77 9.27 -0.05 -6.90
CA PHE A 77 10.49 -0.85 -7.03
C PHE A 77 10.41 -1.88 -8.15
N ILE A 78 9.24 -2.50 -8.35
CA ILE A 78 9.01 -3.44 -9.45
C ILE A 78 9.09 -2.69 -10.79
N ALA A 79 8.49 -1.51 -10.89
CA ALA A 79 8.55 -0.66 -12.08
C ALA A 79 9.99 -0.31 -12.45
N LYS A 80 10.82 0.07 -11.47
CA LYS A 80 12.26 0.35 -11.68
C LYS A 80 13.10 -0.89 -11.98
N GLY A 81 12.67 -2.07 -11.51
CA GLY A 81 13.36 -3.33 -11.74
C GLY A 81 12.99 -4.02 -13.05
N TYR A 82 11.87 -3.62 -13.65
CA TYR A 82 11.39 -4.16 -14.91
C TYR A 82 12.16 -3.56 -16.08
N ILE A 83 12.66 -4.42 -16.96
CA ILE A 83 13.32 -4.02 -18.20
C ILE A 83 12.57 -4.72 -19.34
N GLU A 84 12.05 -3.93 -20.26
CA GLU A 84 11.25 -4.42 -21.38
C GLU A 84 12.04 -5.41 -22.25
N GLY A 85 11.42 -6.54 -22.59
CA GLY A 85 12.02 -7.57 -23.46
C GLY A 85 12.92 -8.60 -22.78
N LYS A 86 13.06 -8.59 -21.44
CA LYS A 86 13.86 -9.58 -20.70
C LYS A 86 12.98 -10.63 -20.00
N GLU A 87 13.40 -11.89 -20.02
CA GLU A 87 12.71 -13.01 -19.37
C GLU A 87 13.00 -13.03 -17.85
N ALA A 88 12.10 -13.66 -17.08
CA ALA A 88 12.35 -13.93 -15.66
C ALA A 88 13.68 -14.70 -15.48
N PRO A 89 14.46 -14.46 -14.41
CA PRO A 89 15.77 -15.05 -14.19
C PRO A 89 15.66 -16.52 -13.76
N ILE A 90 15.07 -17.34 -14.62
CA ILE A 90 14.86 -18.78 -14.45
C ILE A 90 15.59 -19.47 -15.60
N LEU A 91 16.59 -20.28 -15.26
CA LEU A 91 17.41 -21.02 -16.22
C LEU A 91 16.63 -22.25 -16.73
N VAL A 92 15.74 -22.08 -17.70
CA VAL A 92 14.91 -23.18 -18.22
C VAL A 92 15.55 -23.88 -19.43
N ASN A 93 16.30 -23.17 -20.29
CA ASN A 93 16.80 -23.72 -21.56
C ASN A 93 18.21 -23.20 -21.93
N GLY A 94 19.17 -23.35 -21.03
CA GLY A 94 20.55 -22.89 -21.25
C GLY A 94 20.72 -21.37 -21.05
N PHE A 95 21.98 -20.95 -20.87
CA PHE A 95 22.33 -19.57 -20.52
C PHE A 95 22.17 -18.65 -21.75
N LYS A 96 21.05 -17.92 -21.86
CA LYS A 96 20.77 -16.96 -22.96
C LYS A 96 21.62 -15.67 -22.90
N GLY A 97 22.69 -15.63 -22.11
CA GLY A 97 23.51 -14.43 -21.88
C GLY A 97 22.92 -13.49 -20.83
N VAL A 98 23.75 -12.59 -20.28
CA VAL A 98 23.40 -11.68 -19.17
C VAL A 98 22.31 -10.67 -19.58
N ASP A 99 22.18 -10.39 -20.88
CA ASP A 99 21.22 -9.40 -21.41
C ASP A 99 19.79 -9.93 -21.56
N GLY A 100 19.57 -11.24 -21.48
CA GLY A 100 18.24 -11.85 -21.64
C GLY A 100 17.36 -11.84 -20.39
N TYR A 101 17.90 -11.46 -19.22
CA TYR A 101 17.22 -11.61 -17.93
C TYR A 101 16.96 -10.29 -17.21
N VAL A 102 15.77 -10.16 -16.61
CA VAL A 102 15.44 -9.02 -15.74
C VAL A 102 16.33 -9.04 -14.48
N ASN A 103 16.52 -7.88 -13.87
CA ASN A 103 17.34 -7.76 -12.67
C ASN A 103 16.69 -8.49 -11.49
N PRO A 104 17.34 -9.51 -10.88
CA PRO A 104 16.79 -10.24 -9.75
C PRO A 104 16.85 -9.46 -8.43
N ILE A 105 17.63 -8.38 -8.34
CA ILE A 105 17.85 -7.62 -7.10
C ILE A 105 16.54 -6.97 -6.61
N PRO A 106 15.78 -6.20 -7.41
CA PRO A 106 14.53 -5.62 -6.95
C PRO A 106 13.48 -6.67 -6.60
N THR A 107 13.34 -7.73 -7.41
CA THR A 107 12.33 -8.79 -7.19
C THR A 107 12.54 -9.53 -5.87
N SER A 108 13.81 -9.85 -5.54
CA SER A 108 14.14 -10.52 -4.28
C SER A 108 13.94 -9.59 -3.08
N LEU A 109 14.30 -8.30 -3.20
CA LEU A 109 14.04 -7.30 -2.17
C LEU A 109 12.53 -7.18 -1.88
N MET A 110 11.69 -7.14 -2.92
CA MET A 110 10.24 -7.00 -2.75
C MET A 110 9.60 -8.23 -2.09
N LEU A 111 10.06 -9.45 -2.41
CA LEU A 111 9.55 -10.65 -1.74
C LEU A 111 9.78 -10.59 -0.23
N THR A 112 10.96 -10.13 0.21
CA THR A 112 11.23 -9.93 1.64
C THR A 112 10.41 -8.80 2.24
N GLY A 113 10.23 -7.70 1.50
CA GLY A 113 9.42 -6.56 1.91
C GLY A 113 7.96 -6.93 2.16
N ILE A 114 7.37 -7.74 1.29
CA ILE A 114 5.97 -8.19 1.41
C ILE A 114 5.77 -9.01 2.70
N VAL A 115 6.68 -9.93 3.01
CA VAL A 115 6.58 -10.74 4.24
C VAL A 115 6.65 -9.84 5.49
N VAL A 116 7.53 -8.83 5.50
CA VAL A 116 7.64 -7.87 6.60
C VAL A 116 6.39 -6.99 6.71
N ALA A 117 5.83 -6.50 5.59
CA ALA A 117 4.61 -5.69 5.58
C ALA A 117 3.39 -6.47 6.11
N VAL A 118 3.22 -7.73 5.69
CA VAL A 118 2.16 -8.59 6.22
C VAL A 118 2.35 -8.86 7.72
N SER A 119 3.59 -9.10 8.16
CA SER A 119 3.89 -9.35 9.58
C SER A 119 3.63 -8.11 10.45
N THR A 120 4.02 -6.93 9.99
CA THR A 120 3.79 -5.66 10.71
C THR A 120 2.32 -5.28 10.72
N THR A 121 1.57 -5.56 9.64
CA THR A 121 0.10 -5.40 9.61
C THR A 121 -0.58 -6.30 10.65
N ALA A 122 -0.21 -7.58 10.69
CA ALA A 122 -0.75 -8.52 11.67
C ALA A 122 -0.45 -8.06 13.12
N PHE A 123 0.76 -7.57 13.35
CA PHE A 123 1.16 -6.99 14.64
C PHE A 123 0.34 -5.73 14.98
N ALA A 124 0.15 -4.81 14.04
CA ALA A 124 -0.63 -3.59 14.24
C ALA A 124 -2.11 -3.89 14.54
N LEU A 125 -2.70 -4.88 13.88
CA LEU A 125 -4.06 -5.35 14.18
C LEU A 125 -4.14 -6.00 15.56
N ALA A 126 -3.18 -6.85 15.93
CA ALA A 126 -3.13 -7.45 17.26
C ALA A 126 -3.01 -6.38 18.35
N LEU A 127 -2.22 -5.32 18.12
CA LEU A 127 -2.12 -4.18 19.03
C LEU A 127 -3.43 -3.39 19.10
N THR A 128 -4.09 -3.17 17.96
CA THR A 128 -5.38 -2.48 17.92
C THR A 128 -6.44 -3.22 18.72
N ILE A 129 -6.49 -4.56 18.64
CA ILE A 129 -7.39 -5.39 19.45
C ILE A 129 -7.07 -5.23 20.95
N LYS A 130 -5.78 -5.31 21.33
CA LYS A 130 -5.33 -5.11 22.71
C LYS A 130 -5.70 -3.72 23.25
N MET A 131 -5.60 -2.68 22.42
CA MET A 131 -5.98 -1.32 22.79
C MET A 131 -7.49 -1.20 22.96
N TYR A 132 -8.27 -1.83 22.08
CA TYR A 132 -9.72 -1.87 22.19
C TYR A 132 -10.17 -2.57 23.49
N GLU A 133 -9.55 -3.69 23.86
CA GLU A 133 -9.84 -4.38 25.14
C GLU A 133 -9.57 -3.50 26.36
N LYS A 134 -8.56 -2.62 26.31
CA LYS A 134 -8.17 -1.76 27.43
C LYS A 134 -8.98 -0.47 27.51
N TYR A 135 -9.22 0.20 26.39
CA TYR A 135 -9.82 1.55 26.34
C TYR A 135 -11.28 1.56 25.86
N GLY A 136 -11.77 0.44 25.29
CA GLY A 136 -13.13 0.28 24.77
C GLY A 136 -13.40 1.05 23.48
N THR A 137 -12.38 1.63 22.85
CA THR A 137 -12.49 2.48 21.66
C THR A 137 -11.31 2.27 20.73
N ILE A 138 -11.54 2.49 19.43
CA ILE A 138 -10.56 2.40 18.35
C ILE A 138 -10.17 3.77 17.80
N GLU A 139 -10.77 4.84 18.34
CA GLU A 139 -10.47 6.21 17.97
C GLU A 139 -9.25 6.70 18.74
N LEU A 140 -8.23 7.14 18.00
CA LEU A 140 -6.93 7.52 18.58
C LEU A 140 -7.06 8.67 19.57
N ASN A 141 -7.93 9.65 19.30
CA ASN A 141 -8.12 10.81 20.18
C ASN A 141 -8.64 10.39 21.56
N GLU A 142 -9.64 9.52 21.61
CA GLU A 142 -10.21 9.03 22.87
C GLU A 142 -9.22 8.17 23.66
N ILE A 143 -8.34 7.45 22.97
CA ILE A 143 -7.28 6.67 23.63
C ILE A 143 -6.22 7.60 24.25
N LEU A 144 -5.84 8.67 23.54
CA LEU A 144 -4.87 9.64 24.03
C LEU A 144 -5.39 10.36 25.27
N ASP A 145 -6.67 10.76 25.27
CA ASP A 145 -7.30 11.44 26.40
C ASP A 145 -7.38 10.53 27.64
N LYS A 146 -7.84 9.28 27.48
CA LYS A 146 -7.90 8.30 28.59
C LYS A 146 -6.52 7.81 29.09
N GLY A 147 -5.47 8.01 28.31
CA GLY A 147 -4.10 7.67 28.69
C GLY A 147 -3.38 8.77 29.48
N ALA A 148 -3.93 9.99 29.47
CA ALA A 148 -3.38 11.15 30.18
C ALA A 148 -3.93 11.33 31.61
N GLU A 149 -4.98 10.58 31.97
CA GLU A 149 -5.53 10.46 33.34
C GLU A 149 -4.89 9.31 34.13
#